data_AF-A0A6V8MNB8-F1
#
_entry.id   AF-A0A6V8MNB8-F1
#
_cell.length_a   1.000
_cell.length_b   1.000
_cell.length_c   1.000
_cell.angle_alpha   90.00
_cell.angle_beta   90.00
_cell.angle_gamma   90.00
#
_symmetry.space_group_name_H-M   'P 1'
#
loop_
_entity.id
_entity.type
_entity.pdbx_description
1 polymer ?
#
loop_
_entity_poly.entity_id
_entity_poly.type
_entity_poly.pdbx_seq_one_letter_code
_entity_poly.pdbx_strand_id
1 'polypeptide(L)'
;MTVGNEAFYSLAEVARQLGTTETRILMLLKQGALEGELVDGCWFIYQSSVAGLGPDRVSAPLEPSCRTSCSASTCACHYSGS
;
A
#
# COMPACT_ATOMS: atom_id res chain seq x y z
N MET A 1 32.23 19.32 7.19
CA MET A 1 31.67 18.10 7.80
C MET A 1 30.18 18.12 7.54
N THR A 2 29.73 17.59 6.40
CA THR A 2 28.29 17.41 6.14
C THR A 2 27.85 16.21 6.96
N VAL A 3 27.32 16.46 8.16
CA VAL A 3 26.48 15.47 8.85
C VAL A 3 25.40 15.10 7.84
N GLY A 4 25.36 13.83 7.45
CA GLY A 4 24.41 13.33 6.47
C GLY A 4 23.01 13.75 6.90
N ASN A 5 22.44 14.71 6.19
CA ASN A 5 21.07 15.15 6.38
C ASN A 5 20.18 14.08 5.75
N GLU A 6 20.18 12.88 6.33
CA GLU A 6 19.22 11.85 5.96
C GLU A 6 17.85 12.41 6.34
N ALA A 7 17.14 12.93 5.34
CA ALA A 7 15.83 13.49 5.57
C ALA A 7 14.87 12.33 5.78
N PHE A 8 14.13 12.41 6.87
CA PHE A 8 13.06 11.49 7.19
C PHE A 8 11.73 12.19 6.96
N TYR A 9 10.76 11.44 6.45
CA TYR A 9 9.39 11.91 6.29
C TYR A 9 8.47 11.13 7.21
N SER A 10 7.48 11.82 7.78
CA SER A 10 6.38 11.17 8.48
C SER A 10 5.46 10.46 7.48
N LEU A 11 4.66 9.51 7.97
CA LEU A 11 3.65 8.82 7.16
C LEU A 11 2.75 9.79 6.39
N ALA A 12 2.25 10.84 7.05
CA ALA A 12 1.40 11.85 6.46
C ALA A 12 2.08 12.60 5.29
N GLU A 13 3.35 12.94 5.44
CA GLU A 13 4.10 13.65 4.41
C GLU A 13 4.35 12.75 3.18
N VAL A 14 4.75 11.50 3.41
CA VAL A 14 4.96 10.52 2.32
C VAL A 14 3.65 10.19 1.63
N ALA A 15 2.56 10.01 2.38
CA ALA A 15 1.22 9.78 1.84
C ALA A 15 0.81 10.91 0.90
N ARG A 16 1.05 12.17 1.29
CA ARG A 16 0.80 13.33 0.44
C ARG A 16 1.68 13.35 -0.81
N GLN A 17 2.97 13.07 -0.68
CA GLN A 17 3.92 13.06 -1.82
C GLN A 17 3.58 11.97 -2.84
N LEU A 18 3.16 10.79 -2.37
CA LEU A 18 2.81 9.66 -3.22
C LEU A 18 1.33 9.64 -3.64
N GLY A 19 0.53 10.62 -3.21
CA GLY A 19 -0.90 10.70 -3.53
C GLY A 19 -1.70 9.51 -2.99
N THR A 20 -1.32 9.00 -1.82
CA THR A 20 -1.92 7.80 -1.22
C THR A 20 -2.29 8.02 0.26
N THR A 21 -2.66 6.96 0.98
CA THR A 21 -3.04 7.02 2.40
C THR A 21 -1.91 6.53 3.30
N GLU A 22 -1.88 6.98 4.55
CA GLU A 22 -0.90 6.52 5.55
C GLU A 22 -0.94 5.00 5.75
N THR A 23 -2.13 4.39 5.69
CA THR A 23 -2.30 2.93 5.70
C THR A 23 -1.60 2.26 4.53
N ARG A 24 -1.65 2.84 3.32
CA ARG A 24 -0.93 2.31 2.17
C ARG A 24 0.59 2.39 2.36
N ILE A 25 1.09 3.46 2.96
CA ILE A 25 2.51 3.60 3.32
C ILE A 25 2.94 2.50 4.29
N LEU A 26 2.15 2.23 5.34
CA LEU A 26 2.39 1.12 6.26
C LEU A 26 2.39 -0.24 5.56
N MET A 27 1.50 -0.46 4.59
CA MET A 27 1.51 -1.68 3.78
C MET A 27 2.78 -1.81 2.93
N LEU A 28 3.27 -0.72 2.35
CA LEU A 28 4.49 -0.70 1.54
C LEU A 28 5.75 -0.97 2.39
N LEU A 29 5.81 -0.41 3.60
CA LEU A 29 6.82 -0.77 4.59
C LEU A 29 6.80 -2.27 4.92
N LYS A 30 5.61 -2.81 5.21
CA LYS A 30 5.44 -4.24 5.50
C LYS A 30 5.82 -5.14 4.31
N GLN A 31 5.69 -4.64 3.08
CA GLN A 31 6.04 -5.34 1.85
C GLN A 31 7.52 -5.19 1.46
N GLY A 32 8.30 -4.38 2.19
CA GLY A 32 9.68 -4.06 1.84
C GLY A 32 9.83 -3.18 0.59
N ALA A 33 8.74 -2.51 0.17
CA ALA A 33 8.76 -1.57 -0.93
C ALA A 33 9.18 -0.15 -0.50
N LEU A 34 9.05 0.15 0.80
CA LEU A 34 9.60 1.32 1.46
C LEU A 34 10.46 0.89 2.64
N GLU A 35 11.44 1.70 2.97
CA GLU A 35 12.29 1.57 4.14
C GLU A 35 12.01 2.71 5.12
N GLY A 36 11.96 2.36 6.40
CA GLY A 36 11.72 3.30 7.47
C GLY A 36 11.92 2.63 8.82
N GLU A 37 11.90 3.45 9.86
CA GLU A 37 12.09 3.03 11.24
C GLU A 37 10.93 3.49 12.13
N LEU A 38 10.68 2.71 13.17
CA LEU A 38 9.70 3.04 14.20
C LEU A 38 10.44 3.63 15.40
N VAL A 39 10.27 4.93 15.64
CA VAL A 39 10.92 5.66 16.74
C VAL A 39 9.83 6.29 17.59
N ASP A 40 9.83 6.01 18.90
CA ASP A 40 8.83 6.51 19.85
C ASP A 40 7.36 6.24 19.46
N GLY A 41 7.12 5.13 18.75
CA GLY A 41 5.78 4.77 18.26
C GLY A 41 5.34 5.50 16.97
N CYS A 42 6.22 6.32 16.41
CA CYS A 42 6.01 7.02 15.14
C CYS A 42 6.86 6.41 14.03
N TRP A 43 6.27 6.18 12.86
CA TRP A 43 6.99 5.71 11.69
C TRP A 43 7.65 6.87 10.94
N PHE A 44 8.94 6.71 10.67
CA PHE A 44 9.77 7.63 9.89
C PHE A 44 10.29 6.91 8.65
N ILE A 45 10.04 7.47 7.48
CA ILE A 45 10.40 6.88 6.18
C ILE A 45 11.66 7.56 5.67
N TYR A 46 12.62 6.76 5.20
CA TYR A 46 13.85 7.29 4.59
C TYR A 46 13.52 7.95 3.24
N GLN A 47 13.94 9.21 3.05
CA GLN A 47 13.76 9.93 1.78
C GLN A 47 14.33 9.18 0.58
N SER A 48 15.48 8.51 0.75
CA SER A 48 16.13 7.70 -0.29
C SER A 48 15.21 6.59 -0.81
N SER A 49 14.42 5.98 0.07
CA SER A 49 13.46 4.95 -0.28
C SER A 49 12.26 5.51 -1.05
N VAL A 50 11.76 6.69 -0.64
CA VAL A 50 10.66 7.39 -1.34
C VAL A 50 11.07 7.81 -2.74
N ALA A 51 12.30 8.32 -2.92
CA ALA A 51 12.81 8.73 -4.23
C ALA A 51 12.91 7.57 -5.24
N GLY A 52 13.13 6.34 -4.77
CA GLY A 52 13.12 5.13 -5.59
C GLY A 52 11.71 4.62 -5.93
N LEU A 53 10.69 5.08 -5.22
CA LEU A 53 9.30 4.67 -5.41
C LEU A 53 8.55 5.70 -6.25
N GLY A 54 8.67 5.60 -7.57
CA GLY A 54 7.89 6.43 -8.50
C GLY A 54 6.37 6.25 -8.32
N PRO A 55 5.56 7.25 -8.70
CA PRO A 55 4.10 7.26 -8.51
C PRO A 55 3.39 6.07 -9.18
N ASP A 56 3.99 5.52 -10.23
CA ASP A 56 3.49 4.36 -10.98
C ASP A 56 3.49 3.07 -10.13
N ARG A 57 4.44 2.93 -9.20
CA ARG A 57 4.61 1.72 -8.38
C ARG A 57 3.69 1.68 -7.16
N VAL A 58 3.17 2.84 -6.74
CA VAL A 58 2.20 2.95 -5.63
C VAL A 58 0.80 2.54 -6.07
N SER A 59 0.47 2.84 -7.33
CA SER A 59 -0.82 2.57 -7.96
C SER A 59 -0.98 1.13 -8.44
N ALA A 60 0.08 0.32 -8.43
CA ALA A 60 -0.02 -1.10 -8.75
C ALA A 60 -1.03 -1.74 -7.79
N PRO A 61 -2.17 -2.25 -8.31
CA PRO A 61 -3.11 -2.99 -7.48
C PRO A 61 -2.34 -4.15 -6.86
N LEU A 62 -2.33 -4.23 -5.54
CA LEU A 62 -2.17 -5.52 -4.89
C LEU A 62 -3.31 -6.34 -5.44
N GLU A 63 -3.08 -7.11 -6.50
CA GLU A 63 -4.01 -8.10 -7.02
C GLU A 63 -4.57 -8.82 -5.79
N PRO A 64 -5.82 -8.53 -5.38
CA PRO A 64 -6.43 -9.35 -4.38
C PRO A 64 -6.64 -10.65 -5.13
N SER A 65 -5.80 -11.65 -4.84
CA SER A 65 -5.99 -13.02 -5.26
C SER A 65 -7.23 -13.58 -4.55
N CYS A 66 -8.38 -12.97 -4.80
CA CYS A 66 -9.71 -13.50 -4.57
C CYS A 66 -10.06 -14.28 -5.83
N ARG A 67 -9.29 -15.32 -6.15
CA ARG A 67 -9.70 -16.34 -7.12
C ARG A 67 -10.81 -17.18 -6.49
N THR A 68 -12.00 -16.60 -6.35
CA THR A 68 -13.22 -17.38 -6.18
C THR A 68 -14.03 -17.21 -7.45
N SER A 69 -13.63 -17.98 -8.46
CA SER A 69 -14.48 -18.28 -9.60
C SER A 69 -15.63 -19.14 -9.08
N CYS A 70 -16.73 -18.52 -8.66
CA CYS A 70 -18.02 -19.20 -8.60
C CYS A 70 -18.58 -19.28 -10.02
N SER A 71 -17.96 -20.13 -10.87
CA SER A 71 -18.65 -20.74 -12.00
C SER A 71 -19.69 -21.72 -11.46
N ALA A 72 -20.78 -21.20 -10.92
CA ALA A 72 -22.02 -21.95 -10.79
C ALA A 72 -22.94 -21.48 -11.91
N SER A 73 -22.75 -22.08 -13.08
CA SER A 73 -23.76 -22.11 -14.12
C SER A 73 -25.07 -22.65 -13.51
N THR A 74 -26.20 -22.04 -13.85
CA THR A 74 -27.58 -22.45 -13.54
C THR A 74 -28.11 -22.20 -12.11
N CYS A 75 -28.56 -20.97 -11.85
CA CYS A 75 -29.72 -20.76 -10.99
C CYS A 75 -30.96 -20.65 -11.89
N ALA A 76 -31.50 -21.80 -12.28
CA ALA A 76 -32.84 -21.88 -12.86
C ALA A 76 -33.85 -21.73 -11.72
N CYS A 77 -34.35 -20.51 -11.51
CA CYS A 77 -35.47 -20.26 -10.62
C CYS A 77 -36.76 -20.76 -11.31
N HIS A 78 -37.00 -22.07 -11.30
CA HIS A 78 -38.33 -22.61 -11.57
C HIS A 78 -39.20 -22.35 -10.33
N TYR A 79 -39.95 -21.25 -10.36
CA TYR A 79 -41.09 -21.06 -9.47
C TYR A 79 -42.23 -21.96 -9.97
N SER A 80 -42.49 -23.05 -9.27
CA SER A 80 -43.73 -23.81 -9.38
C SER A 80 -44.11 -24.29 -7.99
N GLY A 81 -45.04 -23.57 -7.36
CA GLY A 81 -45.61 -23.87 -6.06
C GLY A 81 -47.10 -23.55 -6.07
N SER A 82 -47.89 -24.64 -6.19
CA SER A 82 -49.29 -24.92 -5.82
C SER A 82 -50.42 -23.93 -6.13
#